data_AF-A0A9P4HSK4-F1
#
_entry.id   AF-A0A9P4HSK4-F1
#
_cell.length_a   1.000
_cell.length_b   1.000
_cell.length_c   1.000
_cell.angle_alpha   90.00
_cell.angle_beta   90.00
_cell.angle_gamma   90.00
#
_symmetry.space_group_name_H-M   'P 1'
#
loop_
_entity.id
_entity.type
_entity.pdbx_description
1 polymer ?
#
loop_
_entity_poly.entity_id
_entity_poly.type
_entity_poly.pdbx_seq_one_letter_code
_entity_poly.pdbx_strand_id
1 'polypeptide(L)'
;MSAPRRPRHRAWRCLFWTVVGLPYMVSLLVLGTMVLRPSYTHRPAHYNDLQARMTGSEELGRGNVNNEKVFIATSIYDDEGALVGGAWGQALLDLVDILGPDNVHLSVYENDPDPISRMALETFEKKVHCNSSIVAEHLPLDEVRRVALPNGEKRIKRIAYLAEVRNRALRPLETSEVRFDKILFINDVYFNPADAAQLLFSTNVDEDTGRTDYRAACAVDFINPFKFYDTFATRDLQGHSMGLPFFPFFPNAGNGTSRNDVVNQKDAVRVRSCWGGMVSYEAKWFQDSEDISNADPKDGSAWGLAVSKGRTDLLSSSNSTAIRFRFENRTYWDASECCLINADIQRPRDPADPHAPSGIYLNPYIRTAYDEYTLSWLSLTRRPERLYSLIHDILNRAVGMPGPNKYRYDEPGTEVTQRIWKVGAGNDTGAYEDTKIIAAPGSFCGSRKLLVLGEKEGESKWQRLEAPPE
;
A
#
# COMPACT_ATOMS: atom_id res chain seq x y z
N MET A 1 72.55 11.17 -2.79
CA MET A 1 71.90 10.87 -1.48
C MET A 1 70.46 11.34 -1.52
N SER A 2 69.51 10.44 -1.77
CA SER A 2 68.07 10.74 -1.72
C SER A 2 67.50 10.30 -0.37
N ALA A 3 67.12 11.26 0.48
CA ALA A 3 66.54 11.00 1.79
C ALA A 3 65.18 10.27 1.68
N PRO A 4 64.88 9.29 2.55
CA PRO A 4 63.62 8.56 2.51
C PRO A 4 62.50 9.47 3.03
N ARG A 5 61.49 9.72 2.18
CA ARG A 5 60.28 10.48 2.54
C ARG A 5 59.53 9.74 3.66
N ARG A 6 59.41 10.38 4.84
CA ARG A 6 58.83 9.82 6.07
C ARG A 6 57.33 9.43 5.92
N PRO A 7 56.95 8.14 6.05
CA PRO A 7 55.56 7.67 5.89
C PRO A 7 54.61 8.09 7.02
N ARG A 8 55.14 8.39 8.22
CA ARG A 8 54.33 8.75 9.41
C ARG A 8 53.51 10.03 9.26
N HIS A 9 54.03 11.05 8.57
CA HIS A 9 53.32 12.32 8.38
C HIS A 9 52.14 12.18 7.41
N ARG A 10 52.21 11.24 6.46
CA ARG A 10 51.07 10.90 5.57
C ARG A 10 49.98 10.17 6.35
N ALA A 11 50.33 9.21 7.19
CA ALA A 11 49.36 8.48 8.02
C ALA A 11 48.59 9.41 8.98
N TRP A 12 49.27 10.34 9.65
CA TRP A 12 48.63 11.32 10.53
C TRP A 12 47.75 12.33 9.78
N ARG A 13 48.16 12.79 8.60
CA ARG A 13 47.29 13.63 7.75
C ARG A 13 46.08 12.85 7.24
N CYS A 14 46.25 11.60 6.82
CA CYS A 14 45.13 10.75 6.43
C CYS A 14 44.17 10.54 7.60
N LEU A 15 44.68 10.23 8.80
CA LEU A 15 43.86 10.08 10.00
C LEU A 15 43.11 11.37 10.37
N PHE A 16 43.76 12.54 10.28
CA PHE A 16 43.10 13.82 10.51
C PHE A 16 42.02 14.11 9.46
N TRP A 17 42.28 13.88 8.18
CA TRP A 17 41.29 14.06 7.13
C TRP A 17 40.12 13.07 7.23
N THR A 18 40.34 11.84 7.70
CA THR A 18 39.26 10.85 7.88
C THR A 18 38.45 11.09 9.14
N VAL A 19 39.09 11.47 10.26
CA VAL A 19 38.40 11.66 11.55
C VAL A 19 37.78 13.05 11.69
N VAL A 20 38.43 14.08 11.13
CA VAL A 20 37.98 15.47 11.25
C VAL A 20 37.47 16.00 9.92
N GLY A 21 38.19 15.83 8.82
CA GLY A 21 37.75 16.40 7.53
C GLY A 21 36.46 15.79 6.98
N LEU A 22 36.37 14.46 6.97
CA LEU A 22 35.28 13.73 6.35
C LEU A 22 33.91 13.98 7.01
N PRO A 23 33.76 13.94 8.36
CA PRO A 23 32.47 14.22 8.99
C PRO A 23 31.95 15.61 8.66
N TYR A 24 32.80 16.64 8.69
CA TYR A 24 32.39 18.00 8.35
C TYR A 24 31.98 18.13 6.88
N MET A 25 32.69 17.49 5.96
CA MET A 25 32.28 17.46 4.55
C MET A 25 30.94 16.76 4.36
N VAL A 26 30.71 15.64 5.05
CA VAL A 26 29.42 14.92 5.02
C VAL A 26 28.31 15.79 5.61
N SER A 27 28.54 16.44 6.76
CA SER A 27 27.57 17.36 7.37
C SER A 27 27.25 18.54 6.45
N LEU A 28 28.26 19.15 5.82
CA LEU A 28 28.05 20.22 4.84
C LEU A 28 27.26 19.73 3.62
N LEU A 29 27.51 18.51 3.14
CA LEU A 29 26.77 17.91 2.03
C LEU A 29 25.30 17.65 2.42
N VAL A 30 25.05 17.11 3.61
CA VAL A 30 23.71 16.87 4.16
C VAL A 30 22.97 18.18 4.30
N LEU A 31 23.52 19.15 5.04
CA LEU A 31 22.91 20.46 5.25
C LEU A 31 22.69 21.21 3.94
N GLY A 32 23.69 21.20 3.04
CA GLY A 32 23.59 21.78 1.71
C GLY A 32 22.47 21.17 0.89
N THR A 33 22.31 19.84 0.93
CA THR A 33 21.20 19.16 0.24
C THR A 33 19.85 19.51 0.86
N MET A 34 19.76 19.56 2.19
CA MET A 34 18.53 19.88 2.91
C MET A 34 17.99 21.30 2.61
N VAL A 35 18.88 22.22 2.25
CA VAL A 35 18.51 23.61 1.94
C VAL A 35 18.34 23.81 0.44
N LEU A 36 19.29 23.35 -0.38
CA LEU A 36 19.34 23.67 -1.80
C LEU A 36 18.56 22.70 -2.68
N ARG A 37 18.44 21.43 -2.27
CA ARG A 37 17.76 20.37 -3.04
C ARG A 37 16.97 19.41 -2.13
N PRO A 38 16.06 19.92 -1.27
CA PRO A 38 15.31 19.07 -0.37
C PRO A 38 14.38 18.13 -1.14
N SER A 39 14.34 16.86 -0.74
CA SER A 39 13.40 15.87 -1.30
C SER A 39 11.97 16.17 -0.89
N TYR A 40 11.03 16.06 -1.82
CA TYR A 40 9.57 16.06 -1.64
C TYR A 40 9.09 17.18 -0.70
N THR A 41 9.73 18.34 -0.82
CA THR A 41 9.46 19.55 -0.02
C THR A 41 8.91 20.68 -0.90
N HIS A 42 9.37 20.78 -2.15
CA HIS A 42 8.78 21.70 -3.13
C HIS A 42 7.59 21.01 -3.81
N ARG A 43 6.38 21.36 -3.37
CA ARG A 43 5.15 20.78 -3.91
C ARG A 43 4.78 21.43 -5.26
N PRO A 44 4.14 20.69 -6.19
CA PRO A 44 3.56 21.27 -7.40
C PRO A 44 2.57 22.42 -7.09
N ALA A 45 2.32 23.31 -8.06
CA ALA A 45 1.49 24.51 -7.85
C ALA A 45 0.08 24.18 -7.32
N HIS A 46 -0.59 23.20 -7.92
CA HIS A 46 -1.95 22.81 -7.54
C HIS A 46 -2.05 22.29 -6.08
N TYR A 47 -0.98 21.70 -5.53
CA TYR A 47 -0.95 21.35 -4.10
C TYR A 47 -0.95 22.61 -3.23
N ASN A 48 -0.19 23.63 -3.61
CA ASN A 48 -0.15 24.89 -2.86
C ASN A 48 -1.49 25.63 -2.94
N ASP A 49 -2.16 25.57 -4.10
CA ASP A 49 -3.50 26.15 -4.29
C ASP A 49 -4.54 25.48 -3.38
N LEU A 50 -4.55 24.14 -3.34
CA LEU A 50 -5.45 23.39 -2.45
C LEU A 50 -5.10 23.64 -0.97
N GLN A 51 -3.82 23.69 -0.63
CA GLN A 51 -3.37 24.03 0.72
C GLN A 51 -3.85 25.41 1.14
N ALA A 52 -3.69 26.41 0.28
CA ALA A 52 -4.10 27.78 0.55
C ALA A 52 -5.62 27.88 0.79
N ARG A 53 -6.42 27.15 0.02
CA ARG A 53 -7.87 27.03 0.24
C ARG A 53 -8.22 26.43 1.59
N MET A 54 -7.56 25.31 1.95
CA MET A 54 -7.80 24.64 3.23
C MET A 54 -7.40 25.48 4.44
N THR A 55 -6.41 26.36 4.32
CA THR A 55 -5.96 27.24 5.42
C THR A 55 -6.61 28.62 5.42
N GLY A 56 -7.17 29.06 4.28
CA GLY A 56 -7.70 30.41 4.11
C GLY A 56 -9.19 30.56 4.46
N SER A 57 -9.87 29.47 4.78
CA SER A 57 -11.30 29.45 5.11
C SER A 57 -11.59 28.45 6.22
N GLU A 58 -12.60 28.75 7.04
CA GLU A 58 -13.17 27.83 8.04
C GLU A 58 -14.44 27.13 7.51
N GLU A 59 -14.84 27.39 6.26
CA GLU A 59 -15.99 26.72 5.65
C GLU A 59 -15.77 25.20 5.52
N LEU A 60 -16.85 24.45 5.75
CA LEU A 60 -16.88 23.00 5.53
C LEU A 60 -16.71 22.69 4.05
N GLY A 61 -15.97 21.61 3.72
CA GLY A 61 -15.76 21.20 2.33
C GLY A 61 -14.70 21.99 1.56
N ARG A 62 -13.97 22.90 2.23
CA ARG A 62 -12.91 23.73 1.63
C ARG A 62 -11.81 23.00 0.85
N GLY A 63 -11.57 21.71 1.14
CA GLY A 63 -10.61 20.86 0.43
C GLY A 63 -11.21 20.01 -0.69
N ASN A 64 -12.53 19.94 -0.82
CA ASN A 64 -13.22 19.15 -1.84
C ASN A 64 -13.75 20.06 -2.97
N VAL A 65 -12.82 20.51 -3.82
CA VAL A 65 -13.09 21.55 -4.83
C VAL A 65 -14.23 21.18 -5.79
N ASN A 66 -14.45 19.88 -6.03
CA ASN A 66 -15.41 19.37 -6.99
C ASN A 66 -16.67 18.75 -6.33
N ASN A 67 -16.81 18.86 -5.01
CA ASN A 67 -17.89 18.22 -4.23
C ASN A 67 -18.04 16.71 -4.52
N GLU A 68 -16.91 16.01 -4.69
CA GLU A 68 -16.90 14.57 -4.93
C GLU A 68 -17.41 13.82 -3.68
N LYS A 69 -18.20 12.77 -3.88
CA LYS A 69 -18.65 11.89 -2.79
C LYS A 69 -17.54 10.92 -2.41
N VAL A 70 -17.12 10.97 -1.15
CA VAL A 70 -16.00 10.19 -0.61
C VAL A 70 -16.50 9.18 0.43
N PHE A 71 -16.23 7.91 0.21
CA PHE A 71 -16.40 6.85 1.19
C PHE A 71 -15.07 6.60 1.90
N ILE A 72 -14.98 6.92 3.18
CA ILE A 72 -13.79 6.65 3.99
C ILE A 72 -13.98 5.28 4.65
N ALA A 73 -13.06 4.35 4.40
CA ALA A 73 -13.08 3.01 4.96
C ALA A 73 -11.85 2.79 5.84
N THR A 74 -12.05 2.45 7.11
CA THR A 74 -10.95 2.17 8.03
C THR A 74 -11.17 0.85 8.74
N SER A 75 -10.18 -0.04 8.66
CA SER A 75 -10.11 -1.22 9.52
C SER A 75 -8.93 -1.06 10.48
N ILE A 76 -9.21 -0.95 11.78
CA ILE A 76 -8.21 -0.61 12.79
C ILE A 76 -8.05 -1.74 13.81
N TYR A 77 -6.91 -1.70 14.50
CA TYR A 77 -6.70 -2.34 15.79
C TYR A 77 -6.35 -1.21 16.75
N ASP A 78 -7.25 -0.87 17.65
CA ASP A 78 -7.08 0.21 18.60
C ASP A 78 -6.72 -0.38 19.96
N ASP A 79 -5.49 -0.16 20.40
CA ASP A 79 -5.01 -0.65 21.69
C ASP A 79 -5.44 0.35 22.77
N GLU A 80 -6.33 -0.05 23.67
CA GLU A 80 -6.87 0.79 24.75
C GLU A 80 -7.50 2.12 24.27
N GLY A 81 -8.03 2.16 23.05
CA GLY A 81 -8.69 3.33 22.46
C GLY A 81 -7.76 4.51 22.11
N ALA A 82 -6.45 4.27 22.04
CA ALA A 82 -5.44 5.30 21.78
C ALA A 82 -5.55 5.98 20.40
N LEU A 83 -6.01 5.27 19.38
CA LEU A 83 -6.17 5.81 18.03
C LEU A 83 -7.41 6.69 17.93
N VAL A 84 -8.61 6.12 18.14
CA VAL A 84 -9.88 6.85 17.95
C VAL A 84 -10.10 7.91 19.04
N GLY A 85 -9.56 7.68 20.23
CA GLY A 85 -9.55 8.65 21.33
C GLY A 85 -8.47 9.73 21.19
N GLY A 86 -7.49 9.54 20.31
CA GLY A 86 -6.28 10.37 20.21
C GLY A 86 -6.17 11.19 18.92
N ALA A 87 -4.93 11.46 18.52
CA ALA A 87 -4.61 12.32 17.37
C ALA A 87 -5.10 11.73 16.03
N TRP A 88 -5.17 10.39 15.91
CA TRP A 88 -5.69 9.74 14.71
C TRP A 88 -7.20 9.99 14.54
N GLY A 89 -7.98 9.82 15.61
CA GLY A 89 -9.41 10.14 15.62
C GLY A 89 -9.66 11.61 15.30
N GLN A 90 -8.89 12.53 15.91
CA GLN A 90 -9.01 13.96 15.59
C GLN A 90 -8.68 14.25 14.13
N ALA A 91 -7.62 13.64 13.57
CA ALA A 91 -7.26 13.81 12.16
C ALA A 91 -8.36 13.33 11.20
N LEU A 92 -9.10 12.27 11.55
CA LEU A 92 -10.27 11.85 10.79
C LEU A 92 -11.40 12.87 10.83
N LEU A 93 -11.71 13.44 12.01
CA LEU A 93 -12.73 14.49 12.13
C LEU A 93 -12.36 15.73 11.32
N ASP A 94 -11.10 16.18 11.44
CA ASP A 94 -10.58 17.31 10.68
C ASP A 94 -10.65 17.04 9.17
N LEU A 95 -10.40 15.79 8.74
CA LEU A 95 -10.54 15.39 7.34
C LEU A 95 -12.00 15.45 6.89
N VAL A 96 -12.95 14.97 7.68
CA VAL A 96 -14.39 15.08 7.38
C VAL A 96 -14.78 16.54 7.17
N ASP A 97 -14.29 17.46 8.01
CA ASP A 97 -14.54 18.89 7.86
C ASP A 97 -13.91 19.48 6.58
N ILE A 98 -12.68 19.06 6.24
CA ILE A 98 -11.99 19.46 5.01
C ILE A 98 -12.77 19.00 3.76
N LEU A 99 -13.30 17.77 3.79
CA LEU A 99 -14.03 17.17 2.67
C LEU A 99 -15.50 17.64 2.58
N GLY A 100 -16.03 18.12 3.71
CA GLY A 100 -17.42 18.52 3.89
C GLY A 100 -18.27 17.33 4.33
N PRO A 101 -18.97 17.39 5.48
CA PRO A 101 -19.68 16.25 6.04
C PRO A 101 -20.78 15.70 5.12
N ASP A 102 -21.41 16.56 4.30
CA ASP A 102 -22.43 16.17 3.32
C ASP A 102 -21.87 15.33 2.15
N ASN A 103 -20.55 15.36 1.95
CA ASN A 103 -19.85 14.63 0.90
C ASN A 103 -19.19 13.33 1.39
N VAL A 104 -19.27 13.03 2.69
CA VAL A 104 -18.54 11.93 3.30
C VAL A 104 -19.47 10.88 3.89
N HIS A 105 -19.13 9.61 3.66
CA HIS A 105 -19.55 8.51 4.51
C HIS A 105 -18.32 7.91 5.20
N LEU A 106 -18.34 7.85 6.54
CA LEU A 106 -17.24 7.32 7.34
C LEU A 106 -17.57 5.91 7.86
N SER A 107 -16.89 4.89 7.35
CA SER A 107 -16.98 3.52 7.86
C SER A 107 -15.74 3.15 8.68
N VAL A 108 -15.93 2.93 9.98
CA VAL A 108 -14.90 2.46 10.90
C VAL A 108 -15.24 1.06 11.35
N TYR A 109 -14.31 0.13 11.19
CA TYR A 109 -14.46 -1.27 11.56
C TYR A 109 -13.34 -1.69 12.50
N GLU A 110 -13.71 -2.25 13.65
CA GLU A 110 -12.77 -2.90 14.56
C GLU A 110 -13.26 -4.29 14.94
N ASN A 111 -12.37 -5.28 14.80
CA ASN A 111 -12.63 -6.65 15.18
C ASN A 111 -12.10 -6.95 16.58
N ASP A 112 -12.94 -7.49 17.44
CA ASP A 112 -12.63 -7.86 18.81
C ASP A 112 -11.98 -6.74 19.64
N PRO A 113 -12.57 -5.52 19.68
CA PRO A 113 -12.04 -4.45 20.51
C PRO A 113 -12.11 -4.83 21.98
N ASP A 114 -11.09 -4.42 22.74
CA ASP A 114 -11.14 -4.48 24.19
C ASP A 114 -12.21 -3.51 24.75
N PRO A 115 -12.60 -3.64 26.03
CA PRO A 115 -13.65 -2.79 26.61
C PRO A 115 -13.36 -1.29 26.53
N ILE A 116 -12.10 -0.87 26.62
CA ILE A 116 -11.70 0.54 26.54
C ILE A 116 -11.83 1.01 25.09
N SER A 117 -11.33 0.26 24.12
CA SER A 117 -11.47 0.58 22.68
C SER A 117 -12.92 0.65 22.25
N ARG A 118 -13.79 -0.23 22.75
CA ARG A 118 -15.24 -0.16 22.50
C ARG A 118 -15.84 1.16 23.02
N MET A 119 -15.53 1.56 24.26
CA MET A 119 -16.01 2.84 24.81
C MET A 119 -15.43 4.05 24.06
N ALA A 120 -14.20 3.94 23.57
CA ALA A 120 -13.56 4.98 22.77
C ALA A 120 -14.28 5.15 21.43
N LEU A 121 -14.64 4.04 20.74
CA LEU A 121 -15.44 4.06 19.52
C LEU A 121 -16.82 4.69 19.73
N GLU A 122 -17.54 4.32 20.80
CA GLU A 122 -18.83 4.93 21.15
C GLU A 122 -18.73 6.43 21.43
N THR A 123 -17.62 6.87 22.02
CA THR A 123 -17.36 8.29 22.29
C THR A 123 -16.98 9.03 21.01
N PHE A 124 -16.21 8.38 20.14
CA PHE A 124 -15.83 8.91 18.84
C PHE A 124 -17.05 9.08 17.94
N GLU A 125 -17.97 8.11 17.89
CA GLU A 125 -19.22 8.17 17.11
C GLU A 125 -20.04 9.44 17.41
N LYS A 126 -20.13 9.84 18.68
CA LYS A 126 -20.85 11.06 19.10
C LYS A 126 -20.24 12.35 18.57
N LYS A 127 -18.96 12.33 18.15
CA LYS A 127 -18.24 13.48 17.59
C LYS A 127 -18.29 13.51 16.06
N VAL A 128 -18.75 12.44 15.41
CA VAL A 128 -18.80 12.37 13.94
C VAL A 128 -20.02 13.15 13.43
N HIS A 129 -19.76 14.12 12.53
CA HIS A 129 -20.79 15.01 11.99
C HIS A 129 -21.22 14.67 10.55
N CYS A 130 -20.73 13.56 9.98
CA CYS A 130 -21.14 13.05 8.68
C CYS A 130 -21.94 11.74 8.80
N ASN A 131 -22.45 11.24 7.68
CA ASN A 131 -23.01 9.89 7.64
C ASN A 131 -21.91 8.88 8.00
N SER A 132 -22.20 7.90 8.86
CA SER A 132 -21.18 6.98 9.34
C SER A 132 -21.71 5.60 9.69
N SER A 133 -20.79 4.65 9.78
CA SER A 133 -21.01 3.28 10.22
C SER A 133 -19.81 2.86 11.05
N ILE A 134 -19.94 2.99 12.38
CA ILE A 134 -18.89 2.63 13.34
C ILE A 134 -19.23 1.28 13.95
N VAL A 135 -18.49 0.25 13.57
CA VAL A 135 -18.80 -1.14 13.85
C VAL A 135 -17.71 -1.77 14.69
N ALA A 136 -18.08 -2.17 15.90
CA ALA A 136 -17.31 -2.98 16.82
C ALA A 136 -17.96 -4.37 16.94
N GLU A 137 -17.33 -5.42 16.45
CA GLU A 137 -17.90 -6.77 16.48
C GLU A 137 -16.84 -7.87 16.65
N HIS A 138 -17.31 -9.10 16.88
CA HIS A 138 -16.50 -10.31 16.80
C HIS A 138 -16.62 -10.90 15.40
N LEU A 139 -15.49 -11.16 14.73
CA LEU A 139 -15.40 -11.91 13.47
C LEU A 139 -15.34 -13.40 13.79
N PRO A 140 -16.42 -14.16 13.51
CA PRO A 140 -16.39 -15.61 13.67
C PRO A 140 -15.39 -16.21 12.69
N LEU A 141 -14.37 -16.91 13.21
CA LEU A 141 -13.27 -17.44 12.40
C LEU A 141 -13.70 -18.58 11.45
N ASP A 142 -14.88 -19.15 11.65
CA ASP A 142 -15.53 -20.09 10.73
C ASP A 142 -16.01 -19.43 9.44
N GLU A 143 -16.27 -18.12 9.44
CA GLU A 143 -16.58 -17.34 8.25
C GLU A 143 -15.33 -17.08 7.38
N VAL A 144 -14.12 -17.22 7.95
CA VAL A 144 -12.87 -17.02 7.21
C VAL A 144 -12.42 -18.31 6.55
N ARG A 145 -12.22 -18.24 5.23
CA ARG A 145 -11.81 -19.41 4.43
C ARG A 145 -10.45 -19.98 4.88
N ARG A 146 -10.42 -21.30 5.07
CA ARG A 146 -9.25 -22.09 5.51
C ARG A 146 -8.53 -22.76 4.35
N VAL A 147 -7.23 -22.99 4.52
CA VAL A 147 -6.40 -23.82 3.62
C VAL A 147 -5.95 -25.09 4.33
N ALA A 148 -5.86 -26.19 3.58
CA ALA A 148 -5.32 -27.45 4.08
C ALA A 148 -3.79 -27.41 4.06
N LEU A 149 -3.19 -27.79 5.19
CA LEU A 149 -1.77 -28.04 5.35
C LEU A 149 -1.44 -29.50 4.95
N PRO A 150 -0.16 -29.83 4.68
CA PRO A 150 0.25 -31.20 4.32
C PRO A 150 -0.07 -32.25 5.39
N ASN A 151 -0.09 -31.84 6.66
CA ASN A 151 -0.44 -32.70 7.79
C ASN A 151 -1.97 -32.91 7.96
N GLY A 152 -2.78 -32.41 7.02
CA GLY A 152 -4.24 -32.48 7.04
C GLY A 152 -4.92 -31.41 7.92
N GLU A 153 -4.16 -30.61 8.67
CA GLU A 153 -4.70 -29.51 9.48
C GLU A 153 -5.25 -28.40 8.58
N LYS A 154 -6.39 -27.81 8.96
CA LYS A 154 -6.98 -26.67 8.25
C LYS A 154 -6.73 -25.39 9.04
N ARG A 155 -5.95 -24.48 8.46
CA ARG A 155 -5.56 -23.21 9.08
C ARG A 155 -6.08 -22.01 8.30
N ILE A 156 -6.30 -20.90 9.00
CA ILE A 156 -6.66 -19.62 8.38
C ILE A 156 -5.39 -18.93 7.90
N LYS A 157 -5.31 -18.58 6.61
CA LYS A 157 -4.21 -17.75 6.12
C LYS A 157 -4.35 -16.35 6.70
N ARG A 158 -3.23 -15.74 7.10
CA ARG A 158 -3.18 -14.34 7.56
C ARG A 158 -3.89 -13.41 6.58
N ILE A 159 -3.65 -13.58 5.28
CA ILE A 159 -4.23 -12.73 4.24
C ILE A 159 -5.73 -12.98 4.05
N ALA A 160 -6.22 -14.21 4.28
CA ALA A 160 -7.66 -14.47 4.25
C ALA A 160 -8.38 -13.68 5.33
N TYR A 161 -7.82 -13.67 6.55
CA TYR A 161 -8.35 -12.87 7.66
C TYR A 161 -8.28 -11.36 7.37
N LEU A 162 -7.14 -10.85 6.89
CA LEU A 162 -7.00 -9.41 6.59
C LEU A 162 -7.92 -8.95 5.46
N ALA A 163 -8.11 -9.78 4.42
CA ALA A 163 -9.04 -9.48 3.34
C ALA A 163 -10.49 -9.40 3.85
N GLU A 164 -10.91 -10.33 4.72
CA GLU A 164 -12.24 -10.29 5.33
C GLU A 164 -12.43 -9.01 6.16
N VAL A 165 -11.49 -8.68 7.05
CA VAL A 165 -11.53 -7.46 7.87
C VAL A 165 -11.70 -6.19 7.02
N ARG A 166 -10.96 -6.08 5.90
CA ARG A 166 -11.11 -4.94 4.97
C ARG A 166 -12.45 -4.93 4.24
N ASN A 167 -12.95 -6.10 3.86
CA ASN A 167 -14.26 -6.20 3.23
C ASN A 167 -15.39 -5.82 4.20
N ARG A 168 -15.23 -6.06 5.50
CA ARG A 168 -16.19 -5.60 6.52
C ARG A 168 -16.27 -4.07 6.59
N ALA A 169 -15.13 -3.39 6.51
CA ALA A 169 -15.09 -1.93 6.40
C ALA A 169 -15.70 -1.40 5.08
N LEU A 170 -15.92 -2.24 4.07
CA LEU A 170 -16.63 -1.87 2.83
C LEU A 170 -18.11 -2.22 2.84
N ARG A 171 -18.61 -3.00 3.79
CA ARG A 171 -20.02 -3.44 3.79
C ARG A 171 -21.03 -2.27 3.67
N PRO A 172 -20.86 -1.13 4.35
CA PRO A 172 -21.80 -0.02 4.22
C PRO A 172 -21.90 0.56 2.81
N LEU A 173 -20.88 0.36 1.97
CA LEU A 173 -20.88 0.77 0.56
C LEU A 173 -21.89 -0.03 -0.27
N GLU A 174 -22.12 -1.31 0.06
CA GLU A 174 -23.00 -2.23 -0.70
C GLU A 174 -24.47 -1.87 -0.57
N THR A 175 -24.85 -1.41 0.62
CA THR A 175 -26.23 -1.04 0.94
C THR A 175 -26.50 0.45 0.75
N SER A 176 -25.50 1.22 0.33
CA SER A 176 -25.64 2.66 0.15
C SER A 176 -26.40 2.99 -1.13
N GLU A 177 -27.37 3.89 -1.03
CA GLU A 177 -28.03 4.48 -2.19
C GLU A 177 -27.18 5.60 -2.83
N VAL A 178 -26.16 6.08 -2.12
CA VAL A 178 -25.26 7.12 -2.60
C VAL A 178 -24.21 6.50 -3.51
N ARG A 179 -24.09 7.03 -4.72
CA ARG A 179 -22.97 6.73 -5.60
C ARG A 179 -21.76 7.54 -5.16
N PHE A 180 -20.68 6.87 -4.79
CA PHE A 180 -19.42 7.51 -4.44
C PHE A 180 -18.52 7.68 -5.66
N ASP A 181 -17.72 8.75 -5.65
CA ASP A 181 -16.68 9.04 -6.65
C ASP A 181 -15.33 8.46 -6.20
N LYS A 182 -15.02 8.58 -4.90
CA LYS A 182 -13.76 8.13 -4.30
C LYS A 182 -13.98 7.23 -3.10
N ILE A 183 -13.09 6.25 -2.95
CA ILE A 183 -12.92 5.51 -1.69
C ILE A 183 -11.57 5.89 -1.11
N LEU A 184 -11.52 6.28 0.15
CA LEU A 184 -10.28 6.50 0.89
C LEU A 184 -10.14 5.41 1.95
N PHE A 185 -9.20 4.51 1.76
CA PHE A 185 -8.79 3.59 2.80
C PHE A 185 -7.77 4.25 3.71
N ILE A 186 -7.98 4.16 5.03
CA ILE A 186 -7.00 4.58 6.05
C ILE A 186 -6.88 3.46 7.09
N ASN A 187 -5.68 2.94 7.27
CA ASN A 187 -5.36 1.99 8.33
C ASN A 187 -5.11 2.73 9.66
N ASP A 188 -4.62 1.98 10.65
CA ASP A 188 -3.98 2.41 11.89
C ASP A 188 -2.64 3.17 11.69
N VAL A 189 -2.62 4.13 10.77
CA VAL A 189 -1.47 5.02 10.53
C VAL A 189 -1.82 6.46 10.84
N TYR A 190 -0.93 7.18 11.52
CA TYR A 190 -1.03 8.61 11.72
C TYR A 190 -0.74 9.36 10.41
N PHE A 191 -1.54 10.38 10.13
CA PHE A 191 -1.49 11.16 8.88
C PHE A 191 -1.85 12.63 9.13
N ASN A 192 -1.55 13.49 8.15
CA ASN A 192 -2.04 14.86 8.14
C ASN A 192 -3.34 14.95 7.32
N PRO A 193 -4.44 15.53 7.83
CA PRO A 193 -5.71 15.65 7.11
C PRO A 193 -5.59 16.36 5.76
N ALA A 194 -4.76 17.40 5.68
CA ALA A 194 -4.49 18.10 4.43
C ALA A 194 -3.81 17.19 3.40
N ASP A 195 -2.87 16.35 3.83
CA ASP A 195 -2.20 15.39 2.95
C ASP A 195 -3.16 14.30 2.45
N ALA A 196 -4.16 13.89 3.25
CA ALA A 196 -5.21 12.98 2.79
C ALA A 196 -6.11 13.60 1.70
N ALA A 197 -6.50 14.87 1.85
CA ALA A 197 -7.24 15.60 0.81
C ALA A 197 -6.40 15.76 -0.48
N GLN A 198 -5.10 16.00 -0.35
CA GLN A 198 -4.17 16.07 -1.50
C GLN A 198 -4.04 14.71 -2.20
N LEU A 199 -4.04 13.60 -1.44
CA LEU A 199 -4.04 12.26 -2.03
C LEU A 199 -5.27 12.04 -2.92
N LEU A 200 -6.45 12.45 -2.44
CA LEU A 200 -7.74 12.34 -3.13
C LEU A 200 -7.82 13.22 -4.41
N PHE A 201 -7.34 14.46 -4.33
CA PHE A 201 -7.68 15.49 -5.34
C PHE A 201 -6.47 16.07 -6.08
N SER A 202 -5.25 15.67 -5.74
CA SER A 202 -4.02 16.26 -6.32
C SER A 202 -3.00 15.23 -6.81
N THR A 203 -3.30 13.94 -6.76
CA THR A 203 -2.43 12.91 -7.36
C THR A 203 -2.81 12.69 -8.83
N ASN A 204 -1.85 12.81 -9.74
CA ASN A 204 -2.03 12.61 -11.19
C ASN A 204 -3.23 13.37 -11.75
N VAL A 205 -3.28 14.69 -11.54
CA VAL A 205 -4.35 15.56 -12.03
C VAL A 205 -4.22 15.73 -13.55
N ASP A 206 -5.32 15.52 -14.26
CA ASP A 206 -5.49 15.84 -15.66
C ASP A 206 -5.64 17.36 -15.84
N GLU A 207 -4.81 17.96 -16.69
CA GLU A 207 -4.73 19.43 -16.83
C GLU A 207 -5.99 20.03 -17.48
N ASP A 208 -6.69 19.26 -18.31
CA ASP A 208 -7.87 19.75 -19.04
C ASP A 208 -9.13 19.74 -18.16
N THR A 209 -9.29 18.69 -17.35
CA THR A 209 -10.46 18.50 -16.48
C THR A 209 -10.27 19.02 -15.06
N GLY A 210 -9.02 19.18 -14.62
CA GLY A 210 -8.69 19.52 -13.23
C GLY A 210 -9.07 18.41 -12.23
N ARG A 211 -9.28 17.17 -12.71
CA ARG A 211 -9.64 16.01 -11.91
C ARG A 211 -8.51 14.99 -11.90
N THR A 212 -8.51 14.11 -10.90
CA THR A 212 -7.49 13.06 -10.79
C THR A 212 -7.74 11.92 -11.77
N ASP A 213 -6.70 11.51 -12.49
CA ASP A 213 -6.70 10.36 -13.40
C ASP A 213 -5.90 9.20 -12.79
N TYR A 214 -6.53 8.44 -11.90
CA TYR A 214 -5.94 7.21 -11.38
C TYR A 214 -7.01 6.19 -11.07
N ARG A 215 -6.64 4.92 -11.06
CA ARG A 215 -7.46 3.85 -10.48
C ARG A 215 -7.21 3.72 -8.99
N ALA A 216 -5.94 3.89 -8.58
CA ALA A 216 -5.57 4.05 -7.18
C ALA A 216 -4.34 4.97 -6.99
N ALA A 217 -4.31 5.69 -5.86
CA ALA A 217 -3.21 6.53 -5.42
C ALA A 217 -2.89 6.25 -3.96
N CYS A 218 -1.66 5.85 -3.63
CA CYS A 218 -1.26 5.49 -2.26
C CYS A 218 -0.28 6.51 -1.66
N ALA A 219 -0.38 6.72 -0.35
CA ALA A 219 0.64 7.39 0.44
C ALA A 219 1.89 6.50 0.61
N VAL A 220 2.92 7.05 1.25
CA VAL A 220 4.14 6.32 1.64
C VAL A 220 4.18 6.21 3.17
N ASP A 221 4.23 4.99 3.71
CA ASP A 221 4.28 4.74 5.14
C ASP A 221 5.70 4.52 5.69
N PHE A 222 5.88 4.94 6.93
CA PHE A 222 7.15 4.87 7.63
C PHE A 222 6.99 4.23 9.01
N ILE A 223 7.83 3.24 9.29
CA ILE A 223 7.93 2.61 10.63
C ILE A 223 8.96 3.31 11.51
N ASN A 224 9.82 4.12 10.90
CA ASN A 224 10.70 5.07 11.57
C ASN A 224 11.06 6.20 10.58
N PRO A 225 11.71 7.29 11.01
CA PRO A 225 11.86 8.49 10.20
C PRO A 225 12.59 8.36 8.84
N PHE A 226 13.17 7.21 8.51
CA PHE A 226 13.81 6.97 7.20
C PHE A 226 13.43 5.64 6.55
N LYS A 227 12.76 4.74 7.29
CA LYS A 227 12.49 3.37 6.85
C LYS A 227 11.06 3.22 6.34
N PHE A 228 10.94 2.99 5.04
CA PHE A 228 9.70 2.62 4.37
C PHE A 228 9.16 1.28 4.91
N TYR A 229 7.87 1.20 5.21
CA TYR A 229 7.30 0.01 5.84
C TYR A 229 6.75 -1.00 4.85
N ASP A 230 5.86 -0.59 3.94
CA ASP A 230 5.03 -1.48 3.13
C ASP A 230 5.75 -2.13 1.93
N THR A 231 6.76 -2.95 2.24
CA THR A 231 7.51 -3.74 1.26
C THR A 231 6.74 -4.95 0.74
N PHE A 232 5.66 -5.36 1.43
CA PHE A 232 4.92 -6.56 1.05
C PHE A 232 3.85 -6.30 0.00
N ALA A 233 3.08 -5.21 0.09
CA ALA A 233 2.09 -4.88 -0.95
C ALA A 233 2.70 -4.12 -2.13
N THR A 234 3.71 -3.27 -1.88
CA THR A 234 4.25 -2.38 -2.91
C THR A 234 5.11 -3.10 -3.95
N ARG A 235 4.86 -2.83 -5.24
CA ARG A 235 5.56 -3.41 -6.39
C ARG A 235 5.85 -2.33 -7.43
N ASP A 236 7.05 -2.34 -8.01
CA ASP A 236 7.40 -1.40 -9.08
C ASP A 236 6.51 -1.61 -10.32
N LEU A 237 6.60 -0.73 -11.32
CA LEU A 237 5.79 -0.80 -12.54
C LEU A 237 5.94 -2.12 -13.32
N GLN A 238 7.05 -2.82 -13.15
CA GLN A 238 7.30 -4.13 -13.78
C GLN A 238 7.04 -5.31 -12.83
N GLY A 239 6.48 -5.05 -11.64
CA GLY A 239 6.12 -6.05 -10.65
C GLY A 239 7.28 -6.53 -9.77
N HIS A 240 8.44 -5.88 -9.77
CA HIS A 240 9.52 -6.23 -8.84
C HIS A 240 9.14 -5.85 -7.41
N SER A 241 9.69 -6.59 -6.45
CA SER A 241 9.65 -6.19 -5.05
C SER A 241 10.45 -4.91 -4.83
N MET A 242 10.20 -4.27 -3.69
CA MET A 242 11.01 -3.14 -3.22
C MET A 242 12.49 -3.54 -3.05
N GLY A 243 13.36 -2.55 -3.09
CA GLY A 243 14.75 -2.67 -2.68
C GLY A 243 14.86 -2.56 -1.17
N LEU A 244 16.05 -2.19 -0.68
CA LEU A 244 16.21 -1.82 0.72
C LEU A 244 15.22 -0.68 1.08
N PRO A 245 14.63 -0.70 2.29
CA PRO A 245 13.47 0.11 2.66
C PRO A 245 13.85 1.55 3.02
N PHE A 246 14.66 2.22 2.21
CA PHE A 246 14.97 3.64 2.32
C PHE A 246 15.05 4.24 0.92
N PHE A 247 15.01 5.57 0.81
CA PHE A 247 14.97 6.27 -0.48
C PHE A 247 16.05 5.77 -1.47
N PRO A 248 15.71 5.52 -2.76
CA PRO A 248 14.44 5.76 -3.45
C PRO A 248 13.41 4.61 -3.38
N PHE A 249 13.54 3.70 -2.41
CA PHE A 249 12.66 2.55 -2.15
C PHE A 249 12.70 1.45 -3.22
N PHE A 250 12.58 1.82 -4.50
CA PHE A 250 12.63 0.90 -5.64
C PHE A 250 14.08 0.63 -6.08
N PRO A 251 14.41 -0.63 -6.40
CA PRO A 251 15.73 -0.95 -6.92
C PRO A 251 15.83 -0.53 -8.39
N ASN A 252 17.06 -0.43 -8.91
CA ASN A 252 17.30 -0.17 -10.33
C ASN A 252 17.24 -1.49 -11.15
N ALA A 253 16.14 -2.22 -11.03
CA ALA A 253 15.88 -3.48 -11.74
C ALA A 253 14.99 -3.25 -12.96
N GLY A 254 15.15 -4.09 -13.99
CA GLY A 254 14.44 -3.92 -15.27
C GLY A 254 14.72 -2.55 -15.89
N ASN A 255 13.66 -1.82 -16.22
CA ASN A 255 13.72 -0.49 -16.83
C ASN A 255 13.87 0.64 -15.79
N GLY A 256 13.74 0.35 -14.49
CA GLY A 256 13.90 1.33 -13.42
C GLY A 256 12.88 2.47 -13.41
N THR A 257 11.72 2.33 -14.08
CA THR A 257 10.73 3.41 -14.26
C THR A 257 10.28 4.02 -12.93
N SER A 258 9.81 3.20 -11.98
CA SER A 258 9.34 3.69 -10.68
C SER A 258 10.46 4.35 -9.87
N ARG A 259 11.67 3.80 -9.90
CA ARG A 259 12.85 4.40 -9.25
C ARG A 259 13.15 5.77 -9.84
N ASN A 260 13.13 5.89 -11.18
CA ASN A 260 13.38 7.15 -11.86
C ASN A 260 12.30 8.18 -11.55
N ASP A 261 11.02 7.78 -11.50
CA ASP A 261 9.92 8.65 -11.10
C ASP A 261 10.13 9.19 -9.66
N VAL A 262 10.58 8.36 -8.71
CA VAL A 262 10.93 8.79 -7.33
C VAL A 262 12.11 9.76 -7.29
N VAL A 263 13.21 9.43 -7.98
CA VAL A 263 14.41 10.29 -8.03
C VAL A 263 14.11 11.64 -8.69
N ASN A 264 13.17 11.65 -9.64
CA ASN A 264 12.67 12.84 -10.31
C ASN A 264 11.55 13.56 -9.55
N GLN A 265 11.21 13.12 -8.34
CA GLN A 265 10.30 13.81 -7.42
C GLN A 265 8.86 13.95 -7.94
N LYS A 266 8.43 12.98 -8.75
CA LYS A 266 7.04 12.94 -9.22
C LYS A 266 6.11 12.64 -8.06
N ASP A 267 4.95 13.28 -8.07
CA ASP A 267 3.79 13.02 -7.22
C ASP A 267 3.00 11.79 -7.68
N ALA A 268 3.05 11.46 -8.97
CA ALA A 268 2.48 10.26 -9.56
C ALA A 268 3.58 9.26 -9.95
N VAL A 269 4.14 8.55 -8.98
CA VAL A 269 5.12 7.48 -9.24
C VAL A 269 4.39 6.25 -9.76
N ARG A 270 4.64 5.87 -11.01
CA ARG A 270 3.98 4.70 -11.63
C ARG A 270 4.43 3.41 -10.95
N VAL A 271 3.49 2.61 -10.48
CA VAL A 271 3.74 1.33 -9.79
C VAL A 271 2.73 0.29 -10.24
N ARG A 272 2.99 -1.01 -10.02
CA ARG A 272 1.91 -2.02 -10.17
C ARG A 272 1.03 -2.11 -8.94
N SER A 273 1.58 -1.78 -7.78
CA SER A 273 0.84 -1.85 -6.54
C SER A 273 1.49 -1.04 -5.44
N CYS A 274 0.68 -0.53 -4.53
CA CYS A 274 1.08 0.14 -3.29
C CYS A 274 -0.05 0.04 -2.25
N TRP A 275 0.27 0.29 -0.98
CA TRP A 275 -0.74 0.48 0.06
C TRP A 275 -0.40 1.65 0.98
N GLY A 276 0.78 1.62 1.62
CA GLY A 276 1.27 2.78 2.38
C GLY A 276 0.36 3.27 3.51
N GLY A 277 -0.52 2.40 4.03
CA GLY A 277 -1.46 2.68 5.10
C GLY A 277 -2.62 3.63 4.75
N MET A 278 -2.55 4.34 3.62
CA MET A 278 -3.60 5.24 3.15
C MET A 278 -3.65 5.23 1.62
N VAL A 279 -4.80 4.86 1.05
CA VAL A 279 -4.99 4.71 -0.40
C VAL A 279 -6.31 5.32 -0.84
N SER A 280 -6.28 6.15 -1.88
CA SER A 280 -7.47 6.57 -2.60
C SER A 280 -7.71 5.68 -3.81
N TYR A 281 -8.94 5.24 -4.01
CA TYR A 281 -9.40 4.51 -5.19
C TYR A 281 -10.50 5.30 -5.92
N GLU A 282 -10.60 5.10 -7.23
CA GLU A 282 -11.86 5.36 -7.94
C GLU A 282 -12.94 4.42 -7.42
N ALA A 283 -14.01 4.98 -6.86
CA ALA A 283 -15.02 4.20 -6.18
C ALA A 283 -15.84 3.31 -7.13
N LYS A 284 -15.87 3.61 -8.43
CA LYS A 284 -16.61 2.81 -9.42
C LYS A 284 -16.23 1.34 -9.37
N TRP A 285 -14.95 1.01 -9.12
CA TRP A 285 -14.44 -0.37 -9.09
C TRP A 285 -15.02 -1.23 -7.94
N PHE A 286 -15.57 -0.59 -6.91
CA PHE A 286 -16.02 -1.24 -5.68
C PHE A 286 -17.55 -1.17 -5.51
N GLN A 287 -18.26 -0.64 -6.49
CA GLN A 287 -19.70 -0.46 -6.48
C GLN A 287 -20.29 -1.07 -7.74
N ASP A 288 -21.51 -1.58 -7.65
CA ASP A 288 -22.17 -2.15 -8.82
C ASP A 288 -22.37 -1.08 -9.90
N SER A 289 -21.99 -1.37 -11.14
CA SER A 289 -22.06 -0.43 -12.25
C SER A 289 -22.29 -1.15 -13.56
N GLU A 290 -23.23 -0.64 -14.37
CA GLU A 290 -23.44 -1.12 -15.73
C GLU A 290 -22.15 -0.99 -16.59
N ASP A 291 -21.31 0.00 -16.30
CA ASP A 291 -20.04 0.21 -17.01
C ASP A 291 -19.04 -0.91 -16.73
N ILE A 292 -19.05 -1.48 -15.52
CA ILE A 292 -18.19 -2.62 -15.15
C ILE A 292 -18.78 -3.93 -15.65
N SER A 293 -20.12 -4.09 -15.61
CA SER A 293 -20.77 -5.28 -16.16
C SER A 293 -20.54 -5.43 -17.66
N ASN A 294 -20.37 -4.31 -18.38
CA ASN A 294 -20.16 -4.25 -19.82
C ASN A 294 -18.70 -4.02 -20.23
N ALA A 295 -17.77 -3.91 -19.28
CA ALA A 295 -16.35 -3.69 -19.58
C ALA A 295 -15.76 -4.89 -20.34
N ASP A 296 -14.94 -4.61 -21.35
CA ASP A 296 -14.22 -5.65 -22.10
C ASP A 296 -13.32 -6.44 -21.12
N PRO A 297 -13.27 -7.78 -21.18
CA PRO A 297 -12.30 -8.57 -20.42
C PRO A 297 -10.85 -8.10 -20.50
N LYS A 298 -10.48 -7.39 -21.58
CA LYS A 298 -9.18 -6.76 -21.79
C LYS A 298 -8.93 -5.52 -20.93
N ASP A 299 -9.97 -4.93 -20.33
CA ASP A 299 -9.83 -3.80 -19.39
C ASP A 299 -9.31 -4.22 -17.99
N GLY A 300 -9.07 -5.52 -17.78
CA GLY A 300 -8.42 -6.08 -16.59
C GLY A 300 -9.32 -6.21 -15.36
N SER A 301 -10.30 -5.33 -15.22
CA SER A 301 -11.33 -5.38 -14.17
C SER A 301 -12.24 -6.61 -14.25
N ALA A 302 -12.49 -7.14 -15.45
CA ALA A 302 -13.33 -8.33 -15.60
C ALA A 302 -12.67 -9.60 -15.03
N TRP A 303 -11.34 -9.71 -15.09
CA TRP A 303 -10.61 -10.82 -14.48
C TRP A 303 -10.60 -10.69 -12.96
N GLY A 304 -10.40 -9.48 -12.44
CA GLY A 304 -10.58 -9.19 -11.02
C GLY A 304 -11.97 -9.60 -10.53
N LEU A 305 -13.00 -9.28 -11.31
CA LEU A 305 -14.39 -9.63 -11.01
C LEU A 305 -14.68 -11.14 -11.12
N ALA A 306 -14.14 -11.83 -12.12
CA ALA A 306 -14.31 -13.27 -12.27
C ALA A 306 -13.65 -14.02 -11.10
N VAL A 307 -12.44 -13.58 -10.71
CA VAL A 307 -11.68 -14.19 -9.62
C VAL A 307 -12.27 -13.87 -8.25
N SER A 308 -12.76 -12.64 -8.00
CA SER A 308 -13.45 -12.29 -6.75
C SER A 308 -14.69 -13.13 -6.53
N LYS A 309 -15.40 -13.49 -7.62
CA LYS A 309 -16.54 -14.42 -7.61
C LYS A 309 -16.16 -15.89 -7.45
N GLY A 310 -14.87 -16.22 -7.34
CA GLY A 310 -14.38 -17.59 -7.28
C GLY A 310 -14.64 -18.40 -8.55
N ARG A 311 -14.85 -17.74 -9.69
CA ARG A 311 -15.16 -18.36 -10.99
C ARG A 311 -13.92 -18.37 -11.87
N THR A 312 -13.62 -19.53 -12.46
CA THR A 312 -12.63 -19.66 -13.53
C THR A 312 -13.20 -19.31 -14.91
N ASP A 313 -14.53 -19.25 -15.04
CA ASP A 313 -15.24 -18.99 -16.30
C ASP A 313 -15.93 -17.62 -16.29
N LEU A 314 -15.57 -16.78 -17.28
CA LEU A 314 -16.08 -15.43 -17.52
C LEU A 314 -17.60 -15.36 -17.81
N LEU A 315 -18.27 -16.51 -17.99
CA LEU A 315 -19.62 -16.61 -18.58
C LEU A 315 -20.76 -16.79 -17.57
N SER A 316 -20.50 -16.86 -16.27
CA SER A 316 -21.59 -16.99 -15.30
C SER A 316 -21.83 -15.63 -14.63
N SER A 317 -23.06 -15.12 -14.76
CA SER A 317 -23.55 -13.92 -14.09
C SER A 317 -23.85 -14.22 -12.62
N SER A 318 -23.30 -13.41 -11.73
CA SER A 318 -23.81 -13.18 -10.37
C SER A 318 -24.03 -11.67 -10.29
N ASN A 319 -25.08 -11.25 -9.61
CA ASN A 319 -25.69 -9.92 -9.78
C ASN A 319 -24.78 -8.75 -9.38
N SER A 320 -23.81 -8.94 -8.47
CA SER A 320 -22.87 -7.85 -8.09
C SER A 320 -21.63 -7.81 -8.98
N THR A 321 -21.20 -6.60 -9.36
CA THR A 321 -20.02 -6.29 -10.18
C THR A 321 -18.90 -5.61 -9.40
N ALA A 322 -19.03 -5.51 -8.08
CA ALA A 322 -18.08 -4.85 -7.21
C ALA A 322 -16.84 -5.71 -6.90
N ILE A 323 -15.65 -5.09 -6.94
CA ILE A 323 -14.38 -5.73 -6.56
C ILE A 323 -14.20 -5.67 -5.03
N ARG A 324 -13.68 -6.75 -4.45
CA ARG A 324 -13.44 -6.92 -3.01
C ARG A 324 -12.05 -7.46 -2.75
N PHE A 325 -11.53 -7.24 -1.54
CA PHE A 325 -10.26 -7.82 -1.13
C PHE A 325 -10.36 -9.33 -1.14
N ARG A 326 -9.29 -9.97 -1.64
CA ARG A 326 -9.17 -11.43 -1.72
C ARG A 326 -7.80 -11.86 -1.28
N PHE A 327 -7.64 -13.17 -1.14
CA PHE A 327 -6.37 -13.79 -0.79
C PHE A 327 -5.99 -14.87 -1.80
N GLU A 328 -4.73 -15.28 -1.78
CA GLU A 328 -4.21 -16.37 -2.59
C GLU A 328 -4.50 -17.74 -1.95
N ASN A 329 -5.15 -18.64 -2.70
CA ASN A 329 -5.55 -19.96 -2.22
C ASN A 329 -4.40 -20.99 -2.17
N ARG A 330 -3.35 -20.83 -2.97
CA ARG A 330 -2.21 -21.75 -2.98
C ARG A 330 -1.55 -21.83 -1.60
N THR A 331 -1.34 -23.04 -1.09
CA THR A 331 -0.85 -23.27 0.29
C THR A 331 0.47 -22.55 0.58
N TYR A 332 1.47 -22.65 -0.28
CA TYR A 332 2.81 -22.05 -0.05
C TYR A 332 3.10 -20.82 -0.90
N TRP A 333 2.07 -20.09 -1.31
CA TRP A 333 2.19 -18.80 -2.01
C TRP A 333 1.33 -17.77 -1.29
N ASP A 334 1.95 -16.70 -0.79
CA ASP A 334 1.23 -15.59 -0.14
C ASP A 334 1.47 -14.30 -0.89
N ALA A 335 0.37 -13.64 -1.21
CA ALA A 335 0.29 -12.31 -1.80
C ALA A 335 -0.52 -11.39 -0.86
N SER A 336 -0.11 -10.14 -0.71
CA SER A 336 -0.89 -9.17 0.06
C SER A 336 -2.24 -8.91 -0.60
N GLU A 337 -3.32 -8.89 0.18
CA GLU A 337 -4.66 -8.50 -0.25
C GLU A 337 -4.68 -7.09 -0.85
N CYS A 338 -3.89 -6.17 -0.30
CA CYS A 338 -3.69 -4.81 -0.82
C CYS A 338 -2.97 -4.81 -2.16
N CYS A 339 -2.13 -5.82 -2.43
CA CYS A 339 -1.56 -5.96 -3.76
C CYS A 339 -2.52 -6.58 -4.76
N LEU A 340 -3.27 -7.60 -4.33
CA LEU A 340 -4.25 -8.28 -5.16
C LEU A 340 -5.38 -7.35 -5.60
N ILE A 341 -5.88 -6.47 -4.72
CA ILE A 341 -6.92 -5.49 -5.10
C ILE A 341 -6.46 -4.54 -6.21
N ASN A 342 -5.21 -4.06 -6.14
CA ASN A 342 -4.62 -3.24 -7.22
C ASN A 342 -4.48 -4.03 -8.51
N ALA A 343 -4.10 -5.31 -8.41
CA ALA A 343 -4.02 -6.20 -9.56
C ALA A 343 -5.41 -6.46 -10.20
N ASP A 344 -6.47 -6.46 -9.41
CA ASP A 344 -7.84 -6.72 -9.86
C ASP A 344 -8.44 -5.52 -10.61
N ILE A 345 -7.97 -4.30 -10.35
CA ILE A 345 -8.47 -3.08 -11.00
C ILE A 345 -7.59 -2.60 -12.16
N GLN A 346 -6.42 -3.18 -12.41
CA GLN A 346 -5.51 -2.75 -13.48
C GLN A 346 -5.70 -3.54 -14.77
N ARG A 347 -5.32 -2.94 -15.90
CA ARG A 347 -5.25 -3.62 -17.21
C ARG A 347 -4.07 -4.61 -17.25
N PRO A 348 -4.17 -5.71 -18.03
CA PRO A 348 -3.01 -6.54 -18.36
C PRO A 348 -1.92 -5.69 -19.02
N ARG A 349 -0.66 -6.04 -18.77
CA ARG A 349 0.46 -5.28 -19.35
C ARG A 349 0.55 -5.51 -20.85
N ASP A 350 0.79 -4.43 -21.59
CA ASP A 350 1.24 -4.52 -22.96
C ASP A 350 2.74 -4.82 -22.99
N PRO A 351 3.19 -5.98 -23.53
CA PRO A 351 4.61 -6.26 -23.68
C PRO A 351 5.34 -5.27 -24.60
N ALA A 352 4.62 -4.60 -25.52
CA ALA A 352 5.18 -3.62 -26.43
C ALA A 352 5.46 -2.26 -25.76
N ASP A 353 4.73 -1.92 -24.69
CA ASP A 353 4.96 -0.71 -23.91
C ASP A 353 5.19 -1.03 -22.41
N PRO A 354 6.44 -1.34 -22.03
CA PRO A 354 6.79 -1.61 -20.63
C PRO A 354 6.77 -0.38 -19.72
N HIS A 355 6.52 0.83 -20.26
CA HIS A 355 6.43 2.08 -19.51
C HIS A 355 5.00 2.59 -19.35
N ALA A 356 4.03 1.92 -19.99
CA ALA A 356 2.61 2.19 -19.85
C ALA A 356 2.21 2.22 -18.36
N PRO A 357 1.51 3.26 -17.90
CA PRO A 357 1.02 3.32 -16.53
C PRO A 357 -0.02 2.22 -16.29
N SER A 358 0.02 1.59 -15.12
CA SER A 358 -1.00 0.64 -14.64
C SER A 358 -2.31 1.33 -14.24
N GLY A 359 -2.29 2.67 -14.07
CA GLY A 359 -3.32 3.44 -13.38
C GLY A 359 -3.16 3.47 -11.85
N ILE A 360 -2.12 2.84 -11.30
CA ILE A 360 -1.80 2.83 -9.88
C ILE A 360 -0.56 3.70 -9.63
N TYR A 361 -0.68 4.64 -8.70
CA TYR A 361 0.37 5.60 -8.39
C TYR A 361 0.73 5.60 -6.91
N LEU A 362 2.02 5.69 -6.61
CA LEU A 362 2.54 5.99 -5.28
C LEU A 362 2.84 7.49 -5.21
N ASN A 363 2.43 8.18 -4.14
CA ASN A 363 2.64 9.61 -3.96
C ASN A 363 3.56 9.91 -2.76
N PRO A 364 4.88 10.14 -2.97
CA PRO A 364 5.81 10.37 -1.87
C PRO A 364 5.75 11.76 -1.22
N TYR A 365 4.93 12.68 -1.73
CA TYR A 365 4.60 13.92 -1.01
C TYR A 365 3.71 13.66 0.21
N ILE A 366 2.85 12.63 0.11
CA ILE A 366 1.91 12.21 1.14
C ILE A 366 2.56 11.11 1.97
N ARG A 367 2.86 11.40 3.23
CA ARG A 367 3.55 10.45 4.12
C ARG A 367 2.74 10.17 5.38
N THR A 368 2.69 8.90 5.75
CA THR A 368 2.03 8.40 6.95
C THR A 368 3.04 7.67 7.84
N ALA A 369 2.69 7.44 9.10
CA ALA A 369 3.56 6.70 10.02
C ALA A 369 2.76 5.88 11.03
N TYR A 370 3.39 4.86 11.60
CA TYR A 370 2.78 4.01 12.62
C TYR A 370 2.86 4.60 14.05
N ASP A 371 3.48 5.77 14.20
CA ASP A 371 3.54 6.51 15.45
C ASP A 371 3.68 8.02 15.22
N GLU A 372 3.18 8.83 16.15
CA GLU A 372 3.19 10.30 16.06
C GLU A 372 4.62 10.88 16.01
N TYR A 373 5.55 10.26 16.74
CA TYR A 373 6.94 10.69 16.76
C TYR A 373 7.53 10.58 15.35
N THR A 374 7.44 9.42 14.71
CA THR A 374 7.90 9.21 13.35
C THR A 374 7.26 10.22 12.40
N LEU A 375 5.94 10.39 12.44
CA LEU A 375 5.22 11.34 11.58
C LEU A 375 5.79 12.76 11.70
N SER A 376 6.03 13.24 12.92
CA SER A 376 6.57 14.59 13.18
C SER A 376 7.96 14.81 12.56
N TRP A 377 8.78 13.76 12.50
CA TRP A 377 10.13 13.81 11.94
C TRP A 377 10.18 13.74 10.41
N LEU A 378 9.15 13.20 9.75
CA LEU A 378 9.19 12.97 8.29
C LEU A 378 9.36 14.25 7.47
N SER A 379 8.92 15.40 7.97
CA SER A 379 9.11 16.71 7.32
C SER A 379 10.60 17.12 7.24
N LEU A 380 11.40 16.68 8.22
CA LEU A 380 12.82 16.98 8.33
C LEU A 380 13.67 15.91 7.64
N THR A 381 13.39 14.64 7.90
CA THR A 381 14.20 13.50 7.42
C THR A 381 14.05 13.23 5.94
N ARG A 382 12.96 13.71 5.31
CA ARG A 382 12.82 13.67 3.85
C ARG A 382 13.86 14.54 3.14
N ARG A 383 14.23 15.68 3.72
CA ARG A 383 15.05 16.70 3.03
C ARG A 383 16.39 16.16 2.48
N PRO A 384 17.21 15.41 3.23
CA PRO A 384 18.49 14.89 2.72
C PRO A 384 18.40 13.56 1.95
N GLU A 385 17.24 12.91 1.91
CA GLU A 385 17.13 11.49 1.52
C GLU A 385 17.61 11.21 0.08
N ARG A 386 17.68 12.23 -0.80
CA ARG A 386 18.24 12.13 -2.16
C ARG A 386 19.68 11.61 -2.18
N LEU A 387 20.44 11.90 -1.12
CA LEU A 387 21.82 11.42 -0.95
C LEU A 387 21.90 9.89 -0.83
N TYR A 388 20.80 9.23 -0.43
CA TYR A 388 20.78 7.80 -0.21
C TYR A 388 20.76 6.99 -1.50
N SER A 389 20.40 7.60 -2.64
CA SER A 389 20.25 6.90 -3.92
C SER A 389 21.50 6.13 -4.38
N LEU A 390 22.69 6.72 -4.22
CA LEU A 390 23.94 6.04 -4.57
C LEU A 390 24.22 4.85 -3.64
N ILE A 391 24.02 5.04 -2.34
CA ILE A 391 24.23 3.99 -1.33
C ILE A 391 23.21 2.86 -1.53
N HIS A 392 21.96 3.20 -1.86
CA HIS A 392 20.89 2.26 -2.14
C HIS A 392 21.25 1.32 -3.29
N ASP A 393 21.75 1.86 -4.41
CA ASP A 393 22.14 1.04 -5.56
C ASP A 393 23.29 0.07 -5.23
N ILE A 394 24.30 0.54 -4.47
CA ILE A 394 25.43 -0.29 -4.04
C ILE A 394 24.95 -1.41 -3.12
N LEU A 395 24.17 -1.06 -2.09
CA LEU A 395 23.73 -2.02 -1.09
C LEU A 395 22.73 -3.04 -1.66
N ASN A 396 21.79 -2.62 -2.50
CA ASN A 396 20.86 -3.55 -3.16
C ASN A 396 21.59 -4.62 -3.97
N ARG A 397 22.60 -4.23 -4.75
CA ARG A 397 23.43 -5.17 -5.51
C ARG A 397 24.18 -6.11 -4.58
N ALA A 398 24.72 -5.59 -3.47
CA ALA A 398 25.45 -6.40 -2.49
C ALA A 398 24.56 -7.44 -1.78
N VAL A 399 23.28 -7.12 -1.55
CA VAL A 399 22.32 -8.03 -0.89
C VAL A 399 21.40 -8.80 -1.83
N GLY A 400 21.58 -8.66 -3.16
CA GLY A 400 20.79 -9.39 -4.16
C GLY A 400 19.33 -8.95 -4.30
N MET A 401 19.03 -7.65 -4.12
CA MET A 401 17.68 -7.08 -4.28
C MET A 401 17.46 -6.54 -5.70
N PRO A 402 16.23 -6.62 -6.26
CA PRO A 402 15.02 -7.22 -5.69
C PRO A 402 15.07 -8.75 -5.69
N GLY A 403 14.24 -9.37 -4.84
CA GLY A 403 14.10 -10.83 -4.79
C GLY A 403 13.45 -11.38 -6.07
N PRO A 404 13.81 -12.62 -6.48
CA PRO A 404 13.23 -13.22 -7.68
C PRO A 404 11.75 -13.58 -7.47
N ASN A 405 10.92 -13.26 -8.47
CA ASN A 405 9.54 -13.77 -8.57
C ASN A 405 9.37 -14.41 -9.96
N LYS A 406 9.24 -15.74 -10.00
CA LYS A 406 9.10 -16.54 -11.23
C LYS A 406 7.83 -16.21 -12.00
N TYR A 407 6.77 -15.79 -11.32
CA TYR A 407 5.44 -15.56 -11.88
C TYR A 407 5.14 -14.08 -12.12
N ARG A 408 6.17 -13.21 -12.06
CA ARG A 408 6.02 -11.75 -12.19
C ARG A 408 5.43 -11.32 -13.53
N TYR A 409 5.68 -12.10 -14.58
CA TYR A 409 5.26 -11.82 -15.95
C TYR A 409 3.97 -12.51 -16.34
N ASP A 410 3.36 -13.29 -15.45
CA ASP A 410 2.10 -13.98 -15.73
C ASP A 410 0.98 -12.93 -15.80
N GLU A 411 0.42 -12.75 -16.99
CA GLU A 411 -0.65 -11.79 -17.24
C GLU A 411 -2.03 -12.50 -17.20
N PRO A 412 -3.08 -11.84 -16.68
CA PRO A 412 -4.41 -12.43 -16.56
C PRO A 412 -4.93 -13.03 -17.86
N GLY A 413 -5.52 -14.22 -17.79
CA GLY A 413 -6.14 -14.88 -18.93
C GLY A 413 -5.19 -15.66 -19.84
N THR A 414 -3.88 -15.63 -19.58
CA THR A 414 -2.90 -16.43 -20.32
C THR A 414 -2.72 -17.81 -19.70
N GLU A 415 -2.54 -18.85 -20.52
CA GLU A 415 -2.13 -20.18 -20.04
C GLU A 415 -0.66 -20.12 -19.62
N VAL A 416 -0.41 -20.36 -18.33
CA VAL A 416 0.93 -20.36 -17.73
C VAL A 416 1.18 -21.68 -17.02
N THR A 417 2.45 -22.07 -16.92
CA THR A 417 2.87 -23.22 -16.12
C THR A 417 3.41 -22.73 -14.79
N GLN A 418 2.74 -23.07 -13.70
CA GLN A 418 3.17 -22.72 -12.35
C GLN A 418 3.47 -23.98 -11.55
N ARG A 419 4.53 -23.92 -10.75
CA ARG A 419 4.91 -24.97 -9.81
C ARG A 419 4.10 -24.79 -8.53
N ILE A 420 3.14 -25.68 -8.31
CA ILE A 420 2.15 -25.61 -7.24
C ILE A 420 2.33 -26.81 -6.32
N TRP A 421 2.24 -26.57 -5.00
CA TRP A 421 2.22 -27.66 -4.03
C TRP A 421 0.90 -28.41 -4.09
N LYS A 422 0.95 -29.72 -4.31
CA LYS A 422 -0.21 -30.62 -4.18
C LYS A 422 -0.04 -31.51 -2.96
N VAL A 423 -1.10 -31.59 -2.16
CA VAL A 423 -1.18 -32.50 -1.01
C VAL A 423 -1.41 -33.91 -1.56
N GLY A 424 -0.56 -34.86 -1.15
CA GLY A 424 -0.64 -36.27 -1.48
C GLY A 424 -1.71 -37.00 -0.66
N ALA A 425 -2.01 -38.24 -1.06
CA ALA A 425 -3.10 -39.03 -0.47
C ALA A 425 -2.80 -39.56 0.95
N GLY A 426 -1.56 -39.46 1.45
CA GLY A 426 -1.17 -39.84 2.81
C GLY A 426 -0.84 -38.62 3.68
N ASN A 427 -1.09 -38.72 5.00
CA ASN A 427 -0.65 -37.72 5.97
C ASN A 427 0.83 -37.39 5.75
N ASP A 428 1.15 -36.11 5.59
CA ASP A 428 2.49 -35.56 5.37
C ASP A 428 3.16 -35.84 4.01
N THR A 429 2.43 -36.39 3.03
CA THR A 429 2.94 -36.53 1.66
C THR A 429 2.47 -35.35 0.80
N GLY A 430 3.37 -34.75 0.03
CA GLY A 430 3.03 -33.72 -0.93
C GLY A 430 4.24 -33.39 -1.79
N ALA A 431 3.99 -32.85 -2.97
CA ALA A 431 5.05 -32.51 -3.92
C ALA A 431 4.70 -31.26 -4.70
N TYR A 432 5.74 -30.58 -5.17
CA TYR A 432 5.58 -29.53 -6.15
C TYR A 432 5.39 -30.14 -7.54
N GLU A 433 4.29 -29.77 -8.19
CA GLU A 433 3.97 -30.20 -9.55
C GLU A 433 3.82 -28.98 -10.45
N ASP A 434 4.40 -29.07 -11.64
CA ASP A 434 4.20 -28.09 -12.69
C ASP A 434 2.79 -28.29 -13.26
N THR A 435 1.91 -27.32 -13.00
CA THR A 435 0.51 -27.35 -13.39
C THR A 435 0.23 -26.23 -14.37
N LYS A 436 -0.38 -26.56 -15.51
CA LYS A 436 -0.91 -25.57 -16.44
C LYS A 436 -2.19 -24.97 -15.89
N ILE A 437 -2.22 -23.65 -15.75
CA ILE A 437 -3.37 -22.91 -15.27
C ILE A 437 -3.59 -21.65 -16.12
N ILE A 438 -4.78 -21.10 -16.07
CA ILE A 438 -5.01 -19.72 -16.54
C ILE A 438 -4.58 -18.77 -15.42
N ALA A 439 -3.66 -17.84 -15.73
CA ALA A 439 -3.18 -16.87 -14.76
C ALA A 439 -4.31 -15.95 -14.29
N ALA A 440 -4.45 -15.81 -12.97
CA ALA A 440 -5.27 -14.79 -12.34
C ALA A 440 -4.48 -13.48 -12.19
N PRO A 441 -5.15 -12.33 -11.98
CA PRO A 441 -4.46 -11.10 -11.62
C PRO A 441 -3.63 -11.24 -10.35
N GLY A 442 -2.46 -10.58 -10.33
CA GLY A 442 -1.65 -10.45 -9.12
C GLY A 442 -0.58 -11.52 -8.90
N SER A 443 -0.22 -12.31 -9.92
CA SER A 443 0.92 -13.24 -9.82
C SER A 443 2.24 -12.56 -9.37
N PHE A 444 2.43 -11.28 -9.72
CA PHE A 444 3.55 -10.46 -9.27
C PHE A 444 3.50 -10.05 -7.78
N CYS A 445 2.35 -10.16 -7.12
CA CYS A 445 2.17 -9.76 -5.72
C CYS A 445 2.79 -10.75 -4.74
N GLY A 446 2.83 -12.02 -5.10
CA GLY A 446 3.12 -13.09 -4.16
C GLY A 446 4.59 -13.43 -3.98
N SER A 447 4.83 -14.22 -2.95
CA SER A 447 6.12 -14.80 -2.61
C SER A 447 5.91 -16.17 -1.99
N ARG A 448 6.91 -17.05 -2.11
CA ARG A 448 6.87 -18.38 -1.52
C ARG A 448 7.00 -18.32 -0.01
N LYS A 449 5.88 -18.49 0.69
CA LYS A 449 5.77 -18.57 2.15
C LYS A 449 4.33 -18.95 2.49
N LEU A 450 4.10 -19.32 3.74
CA LEU A 450 2.77 -19.51 4.30
C LEU A 450 2.68 -18.80 5.66
N LEU A 451 1.83 -17.78 5.73
CA LEU A 451 1.51 -17.03 6.92
C LEU A 451 0.10 -17.43 7.37
N VAL A 452 -0.02 -17.89 8.61
CA VAL A 452 -1.30 -18.33 9.20
C VAL A 452 -1.61 -17.58 10.49
N LEU A 453 -2.89 -17.53 10.83
CA LEU A 453 -3.37 -17.03 12.11
C LEU A 453 -3.04 -18.06 13.20
N GLY A 454 -2.49 -17.62 14.34
CA GLY A 454 -2.38 -18.45 15.54
C GLY A 454 -3.77 -18.68 16.12
N GLU A 455 -4.19 -19.93 16.21
CA GLU A 455 -5.56 -20.32 16.63
C GLU A 455 -5.55 -20.99 18.01
N LYS A 456 -4.39 -21.45 18.50
CA LYS A 456 -4.26 -22.18 19.77
C LYS A 456 -3.75 -21.28 20.88
N GLU A 457 -4.13 -21.58 22.11
CA GLU A 457 -3.65 -20.86 23.29
C GLU A 457 -2.11 -20.92 23.37
N GLY A 458 -1.48 -19.77 23.57
CA GLY A 458 -0.01 -19.62 23.57
C GLY A 458 0.63 -19.45 22.20
N GLU A 459 -0.11 -19.54 21.09
CA GLU A 459 0.43 -19.20 19.77
C GLU A 459 0.51 -17.68 19.57
N SER A 460 1.54 -17.22 18.85
CA SER A 460 1.56 -15.84 18.35
C SER A 460 0.43 -15.62 17.35
N LYS A 461 -0.22 -14.44 17.39
CA LYS A 461 -1.31 -14.07 16.47
C LYS A 461 -0.97 -14.35 15.01
N TRP A 462 0.27 -14.09 14.61
CA TRP A 462 0.78 -14.43 13.28
C TRP A 462 1.88 -15.48 13.38
N GLN A 463 1.77 -16.54 12.58
CA GLN A 463 2.79 -17.58 12.45
C GLN A 463 3.27 -17.68 11.01
N ARG A 464 4.57 -17.98 10.83
CA ARG A 464 5.16 -18.29 9.54
C ARG A 464 5.51 -19.77 9.51
N LEU A 465 4.91 -20.50 8.57
CA LEU A 465 5.23 -21.89 8.27
C LEU A 465 6.21 -21.92 7.08
N GLU A 466 7.29 -22.67 7.22
CA GLU A 466 8.27 -22.82 6.16
C GLU A 466 7.69 -23.62 4.99
N ALA A 467 7.98 -23.15 3.78
CA ALA A 467 7.61 -23.89 2.58
C ALA A 467 8.56 -25.09 2.42
N PRO A 468 8.06 -26.30 2.10
CA PRO A 468 8.89 -27.45 1.73
C PRO A 468 9.87 -27.06 0.62
N PRO A 469 11.07 -27.63 0.50
CA PRO A 469 12.02 -27.32 -0.59
C PRO A 469 11.46 -27.70 -1.97
N GLU A 470 11.95 -27.03 -3.02
CA GLU A 470 11.48 -27.20 -4.41
C GLU A 470 12.22 -28.30 -5.16
#